data_AF-A0AB33KZV3-F1
#
_entry.id   AF-A0AB33KZV3-F1
#
_cell.length_a   1.000
_cell.length_b   1.000
_cell.length_c   1.000
_cell.angle_alpha   90.00
_cell.angle_beta   90.00
_cell.angle_gamma   90.00
#
_symmetry.space_group_name_H-M   'P 1'
#
loop_
_entity.id
_entity.type
_entity.pdbx_description
1 polymer ?
#
loop_
_entity_poly.entity_id
_entity_poly.type
_entity_poly.pdbx_seq_one_letter_code
_entity_poly.pdbx_strand_id
1 'polypeptide(L)'
;MLKTRNKPYTNILPLIMGYTLKNSNMRITVLFLLTIMLFSCESITQKEQSKPKKIALKEDLKKGKISILGTFHFANTTDYSAIIIEDLNSSKRQLELKKLVENLAKFKPTKILVEREPILTDSLSKKLIDFKKGKYELPNNELYQIGFRLAKELNLNKIYGIDYHLELGDTELIEYLNEKNLWKNSLIL
;
A
#
# COMPACT_ATOMS: atom_id res chain seq x y z
N MET A 1 17.05 19.07 -58.17
CA MET A 1 17.13 20.47 -57.71
C MET A 1 17.91 20.48 -56.39
N LEU A 2 19.06 21.18 -56.38
CA LEU A 2 20.03 21.54 -55.30
C LEU A 2 19.73 21.03 -53.86
N LYS A 3 20.53 20.16 -53.22
CA LYS A 3 21.90 20.26 -52.68
C LYS A 3 22.01 20.99 -51.31
N THR A 4 22.11 20.18 -50.24
CA THR A 4 22.93 20.29 -49.00
C THR A 4 23.06 21.62 -48.23
N ARG A 5 22.99 21.60 -46.87
CA ARG A 5 24.15 21.74 -45.95
C ARG A 5 23.78 21.95 -44.47
N ASN A 6 24.69 21.44 -43.64
CA ASN A 6 24.78 21.43 -42.17
C ASN A 6 25.12 22.78 -41.51
N LYS A 7 24.66 22.93 -40.24
CA LYS A 7 25.30 23.57 -39.06
C LYS A 7 25.64 25.10 -39.14
N PRO A 8 26.19 25.73 -38.08
CA PRO A 8 25.71 25.93 -36.70
C PRO A 8 25.82 27.42 -36.28
N TYR A 9 25.18 27.89 -35.20
CA TYR A 9 25.49 29.22 -34.62
C TYR A 9 25.44 29.14 -33.09
N THR A 10 26.58 28.99 -32.40
CA THR A 10 27.56 30.01 -31.94
C THR A 10 27.10 30.77 -30.70
N ASN A 11 27.84 30.54 -29.60
CA ASN A 11 27.87 31.37 -28.40
C ASN A 11 28.10 32.84 -28.74
N ILE A 12 27.33 33.74 -28.14
CA ILE A 12 27.63 35.17 -28.07
C ILE A 12 27.50 35.56 -26.59
N LEU A 13 28.63 35.92 -25.97
CA LEU A 13 28.67 36.58 -24.66
C LEU A 13 27.83 37.86 -24.72
N PRO A 14 27.05 38.21 -23.67
CA PRO A 14 26.57 39.56 -23.52
C PRO A 14 27.71 40.44 -22.96
N LEU A 15 28.06 41.41 -23.79
CA LEU A 15 28.82 42.62 -23.51
C LEU A 15 28.21 43.34 -22.27
N ILE A 16 28.97 43.45 -21.18
CA ILE A 16 28.62 44.33 -20.06
C ILE A 16 28.90 45.77 -20.53
N MET A 17 27.84 46.51 -20.84
CA MET A 17 27.91 47.95 -21.10
C MET A 17 27.17 48.69 -19.99
N GLY A 18 27.90 49.52 -19.26
CA GLY A 18 27.49 50.14 -18.01
C GLY A 18 26.33 51.12 -18.15
N TYR A 19 25.33 50.96 -17.29
CA TYR A 19 24.32 51.97 -17.03
C TYR A 19 24.83 52.93 -15.95
N THR A 20 25.18 54.15 -16.35
CA THR A 20 25.39 55.26 -15.41
C THR A 20 24.03 55.90 -15.09
N LEU A 21 23.45 55.54 -13.94
CA LEU A 21 22.19 56.11 -13.46
C LEU A 21 22.42 57.59 -13.11
N LYS A 22 21.83 58.54 -13.84
CA LYS A 22 22.02 60.01 -13.67
C LYS A 22 20.95 60.70 -12.80
N ASN A 23 19.98 59.95 -12.27
CA ASN A 23 18.89 60.51 -11.46
C ASN A 23 19.10 60.14 -9.98
N SER A 24 19.24 61.15 -9.12
CA SER A 24 19.52 60.97 -7.67
C SER A 24 18.41 60.19 -6.96
N ASN A 25 17.15 60.42 -7.34
CA ASN A 25 16.00 59.68 -6.79
C ASN A 25 16.02 58.21 -7.24
N MET A 26 16.45 57.92 -8.47
CA MET A 26 16.58 56.55 -8.98
C MET A 26 17.77 55.81 -8.36
N ARG A 27 18.85 56.52 -8.01
CA ARG A 27 19.98 55.94 -7.25
C ARG A 27 19.55 55.54 -5.85
N ILE A 28 18.76 56.38 -5.17
CA ILE A 28 18.21 56.08 -3.84
C ILE A 28 17.26 54.88 -3.93
N THR A 29 16.38 54.81 -4.94
CA THR A 29 15.48 53.66 -5.13
C THR A 29 16.22 52.36 -5.45
N VAL A 30 17.29 52.42 -6.26
CA VAL A 30 18.13 51.25 -6.58
C VAL A 30 18.96 50.80 -5.37
N LEU A 31 19.48 51.72 -4.56
CA LEU A 31 20.13 51.41 -3.28
C LEU A 31 19.14 50.78 -2.28
N PHE A 32 17.91 51.28 -2.21
CA PHE A 32 16.87 50.72 -1.33
C PHE A 32 16.44 49.30 -1.75
N LEU A 33 16.31 49.04 -3.06
CA LEU A 33 16.02 47.71 -3.60
C LEU A 33 17.19 46.74 -3.42
N LEU A 34 18.45 47.19 -3.55
CA LEU A 34 19.63 46.35 -3.28
C LEU A 34 19.72 45.96 -1.80
N THR A 35 19.39 46.86 -0.87
CA THR A 35 19.40 46.56 0.57
C THR A 35 18.32 45.56 0.97
N ILE A 36 17.14 45.59 0.33
CA ILE A 36 16.07 44.61 0.58
C ILE A 36 16.46 43.22 0.04
N MET A 37 17.22 43.17 -1.05
CA MET A 37 17.71 41.91 -1.64
C MET A 37 18.84 41.27 -0.81
N LEU A 38 19.58 42.07 -0.02
CA LEU A 38 20.63 41.58 0.89
C LEU A 38 20.11 41.13 2.26
N PHE A 39 18.88 41.49 2.63
CA PHE A 39 18.26 41.11 3.92
C PHE A 39 17.35 39.87 3.85
N SER A 40 17.23 39.23 2.69
CA SER A 40 16.52 37.94 2.54
C SER A 40 17.47 36.75 2.65
N CYS A 41 18.27 36.67 3.71
CA CYS A 41 18.95 35.43 4.07
C CYS A 41 19.26 35.39 5.58
N GLU A 42 18.21 35.35 6.38
CA GLU A 42 18.22 34.92 7.79
C GLU A 42 16.91 34.15 7.95
N SER A 43 16.83 32.84 7.73
CA SER A 43 17.48 31.81 8.52
C SER A 43 17.47 30.50 7.71
N ILE A 44 18.59 30.12 7.10
CA ILE A 44 18.82 28.70 6.82
C ILE A 44 19.50 28.16 8.07
N THR A 45 18.69 27.84 9.07
CA THR A 45 19.14 27.01 10.18
C THR A 45 19.64 25.72 9.56
N GLN A 46 20.96 25.53 9.62
CA GLN A 46 21.61 24.28 9.24
C GLN A 46 20.92 23.16 10.01
N LYS A 47 20.11 22.38 9.31
CA LYS A 47 19.64 21.09 9.81
C LYS A 47 20.84 20.18 9.69
N GLU A 48 21.73 20.27 10.68
CA GLU A 48 22.83 19.35 10.86
C GLU A 48 22.22 17.95 10.82
N GLN A 49 22.66 17.15 9.84
CA GLN A 49 22.23 15.79 9.66
C GLN A 49 22.82 14.99 10.82
N SER A 50 22.14 15.07 11.97
CA SER A 50 22.51 14.34 13.17
C SER A 50 22.56 12.85 12.79
N LYS A 51 23.75 12.27 12.88
CA LYS A 51 24.03 10.83 13.07
C LYS A 51 22.81 10.20 13.74
N PRO A 52 22.23 9.09 13.23
CA PRO A 52 20.92 8.62 13.68
C PRO A 52 20.94 8.59 15.20
N LYS A 53 20.18 9.51 15.81
CA LYS A 53 19.96 9.50 17.24
C LYS A 53 19.41 8.11 17.47
N LYS A 54 20.18 7.25 18.14
CA LYS A 54 19.68 6.00 18.66
C LYS A 54 18.60 6.44 19.63
N ILE A 55 17.39 6.62 19.11
CA ILE A 55 16.19 6.80 19.91
C ILE A 55 16.20 5.50 20.69
N ALA A 56 16.59 5.58 21.95
CA ALA A 56 16.34 4.51 22.89
C ALA A 56 14.83 4.29 22.78
N LEU A 57 14.48 3.24 22.03
CA LEU A 57 13.11 2.76 21.92
C LEU A 57 12.62 2.69 23.34
N LYS A 58 11.60 3.48 23.64
CA LYS A 58 11.02 3.53 24.98
C LYS A 58 10.52 2.10 25.25
N GLU A 59 11.31 1.35 26.00
CA GLU A 59 11.05 -0.03 26.38
C GLU A 59 9.93 -0.02 27.42
N ASP A 60 8.69 0.06 26.94
CA ASP A 60 7.52 -0.53 27.62
C ASP A 60 6.23 -0.53 26.75
N LEU A 61 6.36 -0.48 25.42
CA LEU A 61 5.20 -0.75 24.57
C LEU A 61 4.87 -2.25 24.67
N LYS A 62 3.79 -2.57 25.37
CA LYS A 62 3.21 -3.92 25.39
C LYS A 62 2.99 -4.37 23.95
N LYS A 63 3.83 -5.30 23.48
CA LYS A 63 3.78 -5.82 22.11
C LYS A 63 2.41 -6.46 21.85
N GLY A 64 1.80 -6.14 20.72
CA GLY A 64 0.58 -6.81 20.28
C GLY A 64 0.84 -8.30 20.05
N LYS A 65 -0.15 -9.14 20.35
CA LYS A 65 -0.14 -10.54 19.96
C LYS A 65 -0.76 -10.67 18.57
N ILE A 66 -0.14 -11.46 17.71
CA ILE A 66 -0.61 -11.71 16.34
C ILE A 66 -0.84 -13.22 16.19
N SER A 67 -1.94 -13.58 15.54
CA SER A 67 -2.23 -14.93 15.06
C SER A 67 -2.47 -14.86 13.56
N ILE A 68 -1.86 -15.76 12.80
CA ILE A 68 -1.98 -15.84 11.34
C ILE A 68 -2.75 -17.12 11.02
N LEU A 69 -3.77 -16.98 10.19
CA LEU A 69 -4.53 -18.10 9.65
C LEU A 69 -4.38 -18.07 8.12
N GLY A 70 -3.69 -19.06 7.56
CA GLY A 70 -3.69 -19.31 6.13
C GLY A 70 -4.85 -20.25 5.76
N THR A 71 -5.49 -19.97 4.63
CA THR A 71 -6.54 -20.82 4.05
C THR A 71 -6.34 -20.92 2.54
N PHE A 72 -6.94 -21.94 1.93
CA PHE A 72 -7.24 -21.93 0.50
C PHE A 72 -8.45 -21.02 0.23
N HIS A 73 -8.63 -20.59 -1.02
CA HIS A 73 -9.81 -19.83 -1.41
C HIS A 73 -11.06 -20.71 -1.41
N PHE A 74 -12.15 -20.22 -0.82
CA PHE A 74 -13.45 -20.90 -0.82
C PHE A 74 -14.31 -20.50 -2.02
N ALA A 75 -14.00 -19.32 -2.58
CA ALA A 75 -14.61 -18.81 -3.80
C ALA A 75 -13.76 -19.18 -5.02
N ASN A 76 -14.26 -18.83 -6.20
CA ASN A 76 -13.51 -18.99 -7.45
C ASN A 76 -12.14 -18.29 -7.36
N THR A 77 -11.07 -19.01 -7.69
CA THR A 77 -9.69 -18.53 -7.64
C THR A 77 -8.93 -18.90 -8.93
N THR A 78 -7.85 -18.17 -9.19
CA THR A 78 -6.85 -18.48 -10.22
C THR A 78 -5.67 -19.28 -9.67
N ASP A 79 -5.74 -19.76 -8.42
CA ASP A 79 -4.71 -20.62 -7.83
C ASP A 79 -4.44 -21.83 -8.73
N TYR A 80 -3.17 -22.13 -8.94
CA TYR A 80 -2.75 -23.28 -9.74
C TYR A 80 -3.30 -24.62 -9.19
N SER A 81 -3.39 -24.74 -7.86
CA SER A 81 -3.95 -25.91 -7.16
C SER A 81 -5.19 -25.50 -6.37
N ALA A 82 -6.22 -25.03 -7.07
CA ALA A 82 -7.49 -24.64 -6.48
C ALA A 82 -8.20 -25.83 -5.82
N ILE A 83 -8.63 -25.66 -4.57
CA ILE A 83 -9.45 -26.65 -3.86
C ILE A 83 -10.92 -26.40 -4.20
N ILE A 84 -11.56 -27.38 -4.85
CA ILE A 84 -12.99 -27.32 -5.15
C ILE A 84 -13.79 -27.76 -3.92
N ILE A 85 -14.65 -26.88 -3.43
CA ILE A 85 -15.60 -27.18 -2.37
C ILE A 85 -16.97 -27.40 -3.00
N GLU A 86 -17.48 -28.65 -2.96
CA GLU A 86 -18.77 -29.00 -3.56
C GLU A 86 -19.95 -28.18 -2.98
N ASP A 87 -20.07 -28.15 -1.65
CA ASP A 87 -21.11 -27.37 -0.97
C ASP A 87 -20.62 -26.84 0.38
N LEU A 88 -20.24 -25.55 0.38
CA LEU A 88 -19.85 -24.84 1.59
C LEU A 88 -21.03 -24.55 2.52
N ASN A 89 -22.27 -24.55 2.00
CA ASN A 89 -23.49 -24.30 2.77
C ASN A 89 -24.06 -25.57 3.43
N SER A 90 -23.53 -26.75 3.10
CA SER A 90 -23.89 -28.00 3.75
C SER A 90 -23.75 -27.92 5.28
N SER A 91 -24.65 -28.62 5.99
CA SER A 91 -24.66 -28.63 7.46
C SER A 91 -23.31 -29.03 8.07
N LYS A 92 -22.59 -29.96 7.42
CA LYS A 92 -21.24 -30.37 7.84
C LYS A 92 -20.26 -29.20 7.77
N ARG A 93 -20.17 -28.51 6.63
CA ARG A 93 -19.24 -27.39 6.43
C ARG A 93 -19.59 -26.19 7.31
N GLN A 94 -20.87 -25.88 7.47
CA GLN A 94 -21.31 -24.83 8.38
C GLN A 94 -20.96 -25.14 9.85
N LEU A 95 -21.03 -26.40 10.26
CA LEU A 95 -20.58 -26.83 11.59
C LEU A 95 -19.05 -26.72 11.76
N GLU A 96 -18.28 -27.09 10.74
CA GLU A 96 -16.82 -26.94 10.72
C GLU A 96 -16.41 -25.46 10.83
N LEU A 97 -17.03 -24.59 10.03
CA LEU A 97 -16.81 -23.13 10.09
C LEU A 97 -17.16 -22.56 11.47
N LYS A 98 -18.27 -22.98 12.07
CA LYS A 98 -18.66 -22.57 13.42
C LYS A 98 -17.59 -22.94 14.45
N LYS A 99 -17.13 -24.20 14.45
CA LYS A 99 -16.07 -24.68 15.36
C LYS A 99 -14.75 -23.95 15.15
N LEU A 100 -14.39 -23.65 13.89
CA LEU A 100 -13.19 -22.86 13.58
C LEU A 100 -13.29 -21.46 14.18
N VAL A 101 -14.39 -20.75 13.95
CA VAL A 101 -14.63 -19.40 14.49
C VAL A 101 -14.59 -19.40 16.02
N GLU A 102 -15.23 -20.36 16.68
CA GLU A 102 -15.20 -20.51 18.14
C GLU A 102 -13.77 -20.70 18.67
N ASN A 103 -12.94 -21.48 17.97
CA ASN A 103 -11.55 -21.67 18.36
C ASN A 103 -10.70 -20.41 18.16
N LEU A 104 -10.93 -19.67 17.06
CA LEU A 104 -10.25 -18.38 16.83
C LEU A 104 -10.66 -17.33 17.85
N ALA A 105 -11.92 -17.31 18.29
CA ALA A 105 -12.41 -16.36 19.28
C ALA A 105 -11.69 -16.48 20.65
N LYS A 106 -11.17 -17.66 20.99
CA LYS A 106 -10.37 -17.88 22.21
C LYS A 106 -9.08 -17.04 22.24
N PHE A 107 -8.53 -16.69 21.07
CA PHE A 107 -7.39 -15.78 20.98
C PHE A 107 -7.74 -14.34 21.38
N LYS A 108 -9.04 -13.99 21.40
CA LYS A 108 -9.58 -12.66 21.71
C LYS A 108 -8.98 -11.55 20.81
N PRO A 109 -8.98 -11.70 19.48
CA PRO A 109 -8.46 -10.66 18.60
C PRO A 109 -9.29 -9.38 18.76
N THR A 110 -8.61 -8.25 18.85
CA THR A 110 -9.25 -6.92 18.89
C THR A 110 -9.37 -6.29 17.50
N LYS A 111 -8.71 -6.88 16.51
CA LYS A 111 -8.73 -6.50 15.10
C LYS A 111 -8.68 -7.77 14.24
N ILE A 112 -9.37 -7.73 13.11
CA ILE A 112 -9.36 -8.79 12.10
C ILE A 112 -8.87 -8.15 10.81
N LEU A 113 -7.80 -8.70 10.26
CA LEU A 113 -7.10 -8.23 9.07
C LEU A 113 -7.35 -9.27 7.97
N VAL A 114 -7.68 -8.82 6.77
CA VAL A 114 -8.11 -9.69 5.67
C VAL A 114 -7.40 -9.30 4.38
N GLU A 115 -7.23 -10.28 3.50
CA GLU A 115 -6.63 -10.14 2.17
C GLU A 115 -7.62 -9.44 1.21
N ARG A 116 -7.79 -8.14 1.45
CA ARG A 116 -8.44 -7.17 0.56
C ARG A 116 -7.69 -5.87 0.62
N GLU A 117 -7.77 -5.09 -0.44
CA GLU A 117 -7.08 -3.82 -0.53
C GLU A 117 -7.53 -2.87 0.60
N PRO A 118 -6.62 -2.11 1.23
CA PRO A 118 -6.95 -1.21 2.33
C PRO A 118 -8.10 -0.24 2.04
N ILE A 119 -8.23 0.19 0.77
CA ILE A 119 -9.30 1.08 0.28
C ILE A 119 -10.71 0.49 0.47
N LEU A 120 -10.84 -0.84 0.57
CA LEU A 120 -12.12 -1.53 0.76
C LEU A 120 -12.55 -1.64 2.23
N THR A 121 -11.69 -1.26 3.18
CA THR A 121 -11.92 -1.39 4.64
C THR A 121 -13.28 -0.83 5.09
N ASP A 122 -13.64 0.37 4.64
CA ASP A 122 -14.88 1.02 5.08
C ASP A 122 -16.12 0.35 4.47
N SER A 123 -16.03 -0.07 3.20
CA SER A 123 -17.08 -0.83 2.51
C SER A 123 -17.31 -2.20 3.18
N LEU A 124 -16.23 -2.92 3.50
CA LEU A 124 -16.28 -4.19 4.23
C LEU A 124 -16.88 -4.01 5.63
N SER A 125 -16.50 -2.95 6.34
CA SER A 125 -17.02 -2.66 7.68
C SER A 125 -18.51 -2.32 7.65
N LYS A 126 -18.98 -1.61 6.61
CA LYS A 126 -20.43 -1.39 6.39
C LYS A 126 -21.17 -2.71 6.17
N LYS A 127 -20.67 -3.58 5.29
CA LYS A 127 -21.25 -4.92 5.06
C LYS A 127 -21.27 -5.77 6.33
N LEU A 128 -20.24 -5.68 7.17
CA LEU A 128 -20.21 -6.35 8.47
C LEU A 128 -21.34 -5.85 9.38
N ILE A 129 -21.59 -4.54 9.44
CA ILE A 129 -22.69 -3.97 10.22
C ILE A 129 -24.04 -4.48 9.70
N ASP A 130 -24.21 -4.53 8.37
CA ASP A 130 -25.44 -5.07 7.76
C ASP A 130 -25.61 -6.56 8.05
N PHE A 131 -24.54 -7.35 8.00
CA PHE A 131 -24.55 -8.77 8.41
C PHE A 131 -24.94 -8.95 9.87
N LYS A 132 -24.40 -8.14 10.78
CA LYS A 132 -24.76 -8.17 12.20
C LYS A 132 -26.25 -7.87 12.42
N LYS A 133 -26.85 -7.03 11.55
CA LYS A 133 -28.28 -6.69 11.55
C LYS A 133 -29.15 -7.69 10.78
N GLY A 134 -28.59 -8.76 10.22
CA GLY A 134 -29.33 -9.73 9.40
C GLY A 134 -29.75 -9.20 8.02
N LYS A 135 -29.12 -8.12 7.53
CA LYS A 135 -29.41 -7.48 6.24
C LYS A 135 -28.42 -7.84 5.12
N TYR A 136 -27.49 -8.73 5.41
CA TYR A 136 -26.47 -9.17 4.45
C TYR A 136 -26.25 -10.66 4.61
N GLU A 137 -26.44 -11.41 3.52
CA GLU A 137 -26.12 -12.83 3.46
C GLU A 137 -24.64 -13.01 3.12
N LEU A 138 -23.98 -13.94 3.81
CA LEU A 138 -22.56 -14.16 3.61
C LEU A 138 -22.32 -14.95 2.32
N PRO A 139 -21.53 -14.44 1.36
CA PRO A 139 -21.14 -15.22 0.19
C PRO A 139 -20.24 -16.39 0.57
N ASN A 140 -20.09 -17.35 -0.34
CA ASN A 140 -19.15 -18.47 -0.22
C ASN A 140 -17.71 -18.01 -0.46
N ASN A 141 -17.19 -17.19 0.47
CA ASN A 141 -15.83 -16.70 0.46
C ASN A 141 -15.29 -16.67 1.90
N GLU A 142 -14.04 -17.09 2.07
CA GLU A 142 -13.32 -17.28 3.33
C GLU A 142 -13.33 -16.04 4.23
N LEU A 143 -13.16 -14.85 3.66
CA LEU A 143 -13.22 -13.59 4.42
C LEU A 143 -14.56 -13.41 5.12
N TYR A 144 -15.65 -13.78 4.45
CA TYR A 144 -17.00 -13.64 4.99
C TYR A 144 -17.34 -14.81 5.91
N GLN A 145 -17.08 -16.04 5.48
CA GLN A 145 -17.42 -17.24 6.25
C GLN A 145 -16.59 -17.38 7.53
N ILE A 146 -15.38 -16.82 7.58
CA ILE A 146 -14.52 -16.83 8.78
C ILE A 146 -14.45 -15.43 9.39
N GLY A 147 -13.96 -14.45 8.64
CA GLY A 147 -13.68 -13.11 9.15
C GLY A 147 -14.92 -12.36 9.66
N PHE A 148 -16.02 -12.32 8.89
CA PHE A 148 -17.26 -11.65 9.33
C PHE A 148 -17.91 -12.37 10.50
N ARG A 149 -17.91 -13.71 10.49
CA ARG A 149 -18.45 -14.51 11.61
C ARG A 149 -17.66 -14.27 12.89
N LEU A 150 -16.32 -14.29 12.82
CA LEU A 150 -15.45 -14.00 13.96
C LEU A 150 -15.63 -12.57 14.46
N ALA A 151 -15.76 -11.59 13.56
CA ALA A 151 -16.03 -10.20 13.92
C ALA A 151 -17.39 -10.05 14.65
N LYS A 152 -18.42 -10.76 14.17
CA LYS A 152 -19.74 -10.79 14.81
C LYS A 152 -19.67 -11.41 16.20
N GLU A 153 -19.02 -12.57 16.35
CA GLU A 153 -18.83 -13.28 17.62
C GLU A 153 -18.15 -12.39 18.68
N LEU A 154 -17.15 -11.62 18.26
CA LEU A 154 -16.39 -10.73 19.13
C LEU A 154 -16.99 -9.31 19.25
N ASN A 155 -18.18 -9.10 18.67
CA ASN A 155 -18.86 -7.81 18.60
C ASN A 155 -17.99 -6.66 18.02
N LEU A 156 -17.09 -6.97 17.11
CA LEU A 156 -16.31 -5.97 16.38
C LEU A 156 -17.18 -5.31 15.30
N ASN A 157 -16.89 -4.05 15.00
CA ASN A 157 -17.59 -3.26 13.98
C ASN A 157 -16.71 -2.91 12.78
N LYS A 158 -15.45 -3.36 12.78
CA LYS A 158 -14.47 -3.02 11.75
C LYS A 158 -13.60 -4.23 11.40
N ILE A 159 -13.43 -4.44 10.11
CA ILE A 159 -12.47 -5.38 9.49
C ILE A 159 -11.53 -4.55 8.63
N TYR A 160 -10.25 -4.90 8.59
CA TYR A 160 -9.21 -4.13 7.94
C TYR A 160 -8.70 -4.90 6.72
N GLY A 161 -8.82 -4.32 5.52
CA GLY A 161 -8.09 -4.80 4.36
C GLY A 161 -6.61 -4.46 4.49
N ILE A 162 -5.73 -5.44 4.26
CA ILE A 162 -4.28 -5.26 4.33
C ILE A 162 -3.53 -5.82 3.11
N ASP A 163 -4.26 -6.18 2.06
CA ASP A 163 -3.64 -6.74 0.87
C ASP A 163 -2.81 -5.69 0.14
N TYR A 164 -1.70 -6.14 -0.43
CA TYR A 164 -0.75 -5.30 -1.14
C TYR A 164 -0.10 -6.12 -2.25
N HIS A 165 -0.03 -5.54 -3.44
CA HIS A 165 0.60 -6.21 -4.57
C HIS A 165 2.10 -6.42 -4.31
N LEU A 166 2.53 -7.68 -4.35
CA LEU A 166 3.92 -8.08 -4.23
C LEU A 166 4.38 -8.69 -5.55
N GLU A 167 5.53 -8.26 -6.03
CA GLU A 167 6.23 -8.93 -7.12
C GLU A 167 6.97 -10.15 -6.53
N LEU A 168 6.34 -11.33 -6.60
CA LEU A 168 6.85 -12.56 -5.99
C LEU A 168 7.79 -13.37 -6.91
N GLY A 169 8.12 -12.84 -8.08
CA GLY A 169 8.95 -13.51 -9.07
C GLY A 169 8.18 -14.55 -9.90
N ASP A 170 6.86 -14.40 -10.02
CA ASP A 170 6.00 -15.34 -10.76
C ASP A 170 6.45 -15.49 -12.21
N THR A 171 6.97 -14.42 -12.80
CA THR A 171 7.50 -14.41 -14.18
C THR A 171 8.72 -15.31 -14.28
N GLU A 172 9.70 -15.15 -13.39
CA GLU A 172 10.93 -15.94 -13.34
C GLU A 172 10.63 -17.42 -13.06
N LEU A 173 9.67 -17.70 -12.17
CA LEU A 173 9.22 -19.06 -11.91
C LEU A 173 8.57 -19.69 -13.16
N ILE A 174 7.67 -18.96 -13.82
CA ILE A 174 6.99 -19.43 -15.03
C ILE A 174 8.02 -19.67 -16.15
N GLU A 175 8.97 -18.76 -16.35
CA GLU A 175 10.06 -18.91 -17.31
C GLU A 175 10.90 -20.15 -17.02
N TYR A 176 11.31 -20.36 -15.76
CA TYR A 176 12.04 -21.55 -15.35
C TYR A 176 11.26 -22.85 -15.61
N LEU A 177 9.98 -22.89 -15.24
CA LEU A 177 9.13 -24.07 -15.46
C LEU A 177 8.95 -24.37 -16.95
N ASN A 178 8.85 -23.33 -17.79
CA ASN A 178 8.82 -23.45 -19.24
C ASN A 178 10.14 -23.97 -19.81
N GLU A 179 11.28 -23.37 -19.41
CA GLU A 179 12.62 -23.77 -19.86
C GLU A 179 12.91 -25.23 -19.54
N LYS A 180 12.56 -25.67 -18.33
CA LYS A 180 12.76 -27.06 -17.89
C LYS A 180 11.66 -28.01 -18.36
N ASN A 181 10.65 -27.52 -19.10
CA ASN A 181 9.49 -28.28 -19.58
C ASN A 181 8.81 -29.08 -18.44
N LEU A 182 8.81 -28.52 -17.23
CA LEU A 182 8.31 -29.18 -16.01
C LEU A 182 6.78 -29.20 -15.95
N TRP A 183 6.10 -28.37 -16.74
CA TRP A 183 4.64 -28.38 -16.88
C TRP A 183 4.06 -29.74 -17.32
N LYS A 184 4.85 -30.56 -18.04
CA LYS A 184 4.36 -31.85 -18.55
C LYS A 184 4.34 -32.95 -17.48
N ASN A 185 5.04 -32.76 -16.37
CA ASN A 185 5.11 -33.72 -15.27
C ASN A 185 4.18 -33.39 -14.10
N SER A 186 3.46 -32.26 -14.15
CA SER A 186 2.51 -31.83 -13.11
C SER A 186 1.08 -32.29 -13.35
N LEU A 187 0.84 -33.17 -14.35
CA LEU A 187 -0.37 -33.99 -14.37
C LEU A 187 -0.24 -35.02 -13.24
N ILE A 188 -0.87 -34.71 -12.11
CA ILE A 188 -1.49 -35.58 -11.07
C ILE A 188 -1.46 -34.78 -9.76
N LEU A 189 -2.57 -34.08 -9.49
CA LEU A 189 -3.54 -34.44 -8.44
C LEU A 189 -4.86 -33.73 -8.73
#